data_AF-A0A9E0X7C3-F1
#
_entry.id   AF-A0A9E0X7C3-F1
#
_cell.length_a   1.000
_cell.length_b   1.000
_cell.length_c   1.000
_cell.angle_alpha   90.00
_cell.angle_beta   90.00
_cell.angle_gamma   90.00
#
_symmetry.space_group_name_H-M   'P 1'
#
loop_
_entity.id
_entity.type
_entity.pdbx_description
1 polymer ?
#
loop_
_entity_poly.entity_id
_entity_poly.type
_entity_poly.pdbx_seq_one_letter_code
_entity_poly.pdbx_strand_id
1 'polypeptide(L)'
;MKKLLLSLIAALGIASGAQASEGGIAWDKAPVDVTNQASLQSGAKLFVNYCLSCHSAAFMRFNRLEDIGLTDKQIKDNLLFTTDKIGETMKAAINPKQAAAWFGANPPDLTVIARSRAGH
;
A
#
# COMPACT_ATOMS: atom_id res chain seq x y z
N MET A 1 31.79 -37.02 -25.56
CA MET A 1 30.31 -36.90 -25.47
C MET A 1 29.73 -37.53 -24.21
N LYS A 2 29.99 -38.80 -23.88
CA LYS A 2 29.48 -39.44 -22.63
C LYS A 2 29.83 -38.70 -21.33
N LYS A 3 31.05 -38.15 -21.20
CA LYS A 3 31.48 -37.37 -20.02
C LYS A 3 30.74 -36.03 -19.88
N LEU A 4 30.36 -35.40 -20.99
CA LEU A 4 29.58 -34.17 -20.99
C LEU A 4 28.13 -34.45 -20.59
N LEU A 5 27.53 -35.52 -21.13
CA LEU A 5 26.20 -36.00 -20.74
C LEU A 5 26.12 -36.34 -19.25
N LEU A 6 27.12 -37.03 -18.71
CA LEU A 6 27.22 -37.34 -17.28
C LEU A 6 27.32 -36.07 -16.40
N SER A 7 28.12 -35.08 -16.82
CA SER A 7 28.23 -33.81 -16.08
C SER A 7 26.92 -33.00 -16.09
N LEU A 8 26.18 -33.06 -17.20
CA LEU A 8 24.90 -32.36 -17.34
C LEU A 8 23.83 -33.00 -16.45
N ILE A 9 23.75 -34.33 -16.41
CA ILE A 9 22.83 -35.07 -15.54
C ILE A 9 23.15 -34.79 -14.06
N ALA A 10 24.44 -34.74 -13.69
CA ALA A 10 24.85 -34.40 -12.33
C ALA A 10 24.47 -32.95 -11.96
N ALA A 11 24.63 -31.99 -12.88
CA ALA A 11 24.23 -30.60 -12.64
C ALA A 11 22.71 -30.43 -12.47
N LEU A 12 21.90 -31.14 -13.27
CA LEU A 12 20.44 -31.17 -13.14
C LEU A 12 19.98 -31.85 -11.85
N GLY A 13 20.70 -32.89 -11.39
CA GLY A 13 20.42 -33.56 -10.11
C GLY A 13 20.73 -32.72 -8.87
N ILE A 14 21.62 -31.74 -8.98
CA ILE A 14 21.95 -30.79 -7.89
C ILE A 14 20.96 -29.61 -7.89
N ALA A 15 20.38 -29.25 -9.04
CA ALA A 15 19.44 -28.14 -9.18
C ALA A 15 18.00 -28.46 -8.72
N SER A 16 17.65 -29.73 -8.52
CA SER A 16 16.29 -30.16 -8.17
C SER A 16 15.87 -29.92 -6.71
N GLY A 17 16.77 -29.40 -5.87
CA GLY A 17 16.55 -29.19 -4.43
C GLY A 17 16.30 -27.75 -3.97
N ALA A 18 16.24 -26.77 -4.88
CA ALA A 18 15.97 -25.39 -4.51
C ALA A 18 14.48 -25.19 -4.17
N GLN A 19 14.11 -25.50 -2.92
CA GLN A 19 12.83 -25.10 -2.35
C GLN A 19 12.90 -23.58 -2.11
N ALA A 20 12.28 -22.80 -2.99
CA ALA A 20 12.05 -21.39 -2.74
C ALA A 20 11.08 -21.27 -1.55
N SER A 21 11.62 -20.94 -0.37
CA SER A 21 10.83 -20.62 0.82
C SER A 21 10.20 -19.24 0.65
N GLU A 22 9.28 -19.09 -0.31
CA GLU A 22 8.51 -17.86 -0.53
C GLU A 22 7.43 -17.66 0.54
N GLY A 23 7.08 -18.72 1.28
CA GLY A 23 6.18 -18.63 2.42
C GLY A 23 6.89 -18.05 3.63
N GLY A 24 6.64 -16.78 3.94
CA GLY A 24 6.98 -16.21 5.25
C GLY A 24 6.20 -16.88 6.38
N ILE A 25 6.23 -16.28 7.57
CA ILE A 25 5.37 -16.72 8.69
C ILE A 25 3.91 -16.78 8.22
N ALA A 26 3.21 -17.86 8.58
CA ALA A 26 1.77 -17.96 8.34
C ALA A 26 1.06 -16.91 9.20
N TRP A 27 0.76 -15.76 8.59
CA TRP A 27 0.04 -14.68 9.25
C TRP A 27 -1.46 -14.98 9.28
N ASP A 28 -2.11 -14.62 10.38
CA ASP A 28 -3.57 -14.58 10.42
C ASP A 28 -4.09 -13.65 9.31
N LYS A 29 -5.10 -14.09 8.57
CA LYS A 29 -5.76 -13.23 7.59
C LYS A 29 -6.57 -12.17 8.35
N ALA A 30 -6.30 -10.90 8.06
CA ALA A 30 -7.09 -9.82 8.61
C ALA A 30 -8.58 -9.98 8.22
N PRO A 31 -9.54 -9.75 9.12
CA PRO A 31 -10.97 -9.84 8.84
C PRO A 31 -11.44 -8.62 8.03
N VAL A 32 -10.98 -8.52 6.79
CA VAL A 32 -11.25 -7.36 5.92
C VAL A 32 -12.67 -7.47 5.36
N ASP A 33 -13.52 -6.53 5.76
CA ASP A 33 -14.84 -6.29 5.16
C ASP A 33 -14.85 -4.92 4.49
N VAL A 34 -14.78 -4.92 3.16
CA VAL A 34 -14.79 -3.71 2.33
C VAL A 34 -16.19 -3.11 2.13
N THR A 35 -17.22 -3.71 2.72
CA THR A 35 -18.60 -3.21 2.69
C THR A 35 -19.00 -2.52 3.99
N ASN A 36 -18.22 -2.71 5.06
CA ASN A 36 -18.45 -2.09 6.36
C ASN A 36 -18.12 -0.60 6.35
N GLN A 37 -19.16 0.21 6.13
CA GLN A 37 -19.05 1.67 6.03
C GLN A 37 -18.42 2.33 7.26
N ALA A 38 -18.79 1.90 8.47
CA ALA A 38 -18.23 2.46 9.70
C ALA A 38 -16.72 2.20 9.80
N SER A 39 -16.27 0.99 9.41
CA SER A 39 -14.85 0.65 9.33
C SER A 39 -14.12 1.50 8.31
N LEU A 40 -14.68 1.68 7.10
CA LEU A 40 -14.09 2.51 6.04
C LEU A 40 -13.97 3.97 6.45
N GLN A 41 -15.01 4.54 7.08
CA GLN A 41 -15.00 5.92 7.58
C GLN A 41 -13.96 6.11 8.69
N SER A 42 -13.85 5.14 9.61
CA SER A 42 -12.80 5.13 10.63
C SER A 42 -11.40 5.07 10.00
N GLY A 43 -11.22 4.22 8.99
CA GLY A 43 -9.98 4.13 8.20
C GLY A 43 -9.63 5.43 7.49
N ALA A 44 -10.60 6.09 6.85
CA ALA A 44 -10.41 7.39 6.20
C ALA A 44 -9.96 8.47 7.20
N LYS A 45 -10.60 8.52 8.38
CA LYS A 45 -10.20 9.40 9.48
C LYS A 45 -8.75 9.13 9.90
N LEU A 46 -8.39 7.87 10.16
CA LEU A 46 -7.04 7.50 10.57
C LEU A 46 -6.00 7.87 9.50
N PHE A 47 -6.27 7.54 8.24
CA PHE A 47 -5.37 7.84 7.13
C PHE A 47 -5.11 9.34 7.02
N VAL A 48 -6.17 10.15 7.00
CA VAL A 48 -6.04 11.60 6.84
C VAL A 48 -5.34 12.26 8.04
N ASN A 49 -5.63 11.83 9.27
CA ASN A 49 -5.07 12.45 10.47
C ASN A 49 -3.63 12.05 10.77
N TYR A 50 -3.21 10.84 10.37
CA TYR A 50 -1.91 10.28 10.78
C TYR A 50 -1.01 9.87 9.63
N CYS A 51 -1.57 9.38 8.53
CA CYS A 51 -0.79 8.84 7.43
C CYS A 51 -0.49 9.90 6.36
N LEU A 52 -1.47 10.75 6.05
CA LEU A 52 -1.42 11.69 4.93
C LEU A 52 -0.30 12.73 5.04
N SER A 53 0.21 12.99 6.24
CA SER A 53 1.34 13.89 6.47
C SER A 53 2.63 13.40 5.80
N CYS A 54 2.80 12.08 5.65
CA CYS A 54 3.97 11.47 5.03
C CYS A 54 3.63 10.71 3.75
N HIS A 55 2.47 10.04 3.71
CA HIS A 55 2.06 9.17 2.63
C HIS A 55 0.95 9.80 1.80
N SER A 56 1.16 9.93 0.49
CA SER A 56 0.08 10.35 -0.41
C SER A 56 -0.86 9.18 -0.72
N ALA A 57 -2.11 9.52 -1.06
CA ALA A 57 -2.97 8.71 -1.90
C ALA A 57 -3.27 9.54 -3.16
N ALA A 58 -2.25 9.79 -3.97
CA ALA A 58 -2.23 10.82 -5.00
C ALA A 58 -3.26 10.61 -6.12
N PHE A 59 -3.82 9.41 -6.28
CA PHE A 59 -4.91 9.15 -7.24
C PHE A 59 -6.30 9.05 -6.59
N MET A 60 -6.42 9.34 -5.29
CA MET A 60 -7.70 9.44 -4.58
C MET A 60 -8.06 10.91 -4.35
N ARG A 61 -9.27 11.30 -4.75
CA ARG A 61 -9.85 12.62 -4.45
C ARG A 61 -10.66 12.58 -3.18
N PHE A 62 -10.70 13.68 -2.44
CA PHE A 62 -11.48 13.76 -1.20
C PHE A 62 -12.98 13.52 -1.40
N ASN A 63 -13.56 13.98 -2.52
CA ASN A 63 -14.97 13.75 -2.84
C ASN A 63 -15.32 12.26 -3.03
N ARG A 64 -14.35 11.38 -3.31
CA ARG A 64 -14.61 9.94 -3.38
C ARG A 64 -14.94 9.32 -2.03
N LEU A 65 -14.71 10.04 -0.93
CA LEU A 65 -15.17 9.62 0.40
C LEU A 65 -16.71 9.61 0.52
N GLU A 66 -17.44 10.22 -0.43
CA GLU A 66 -18.89 10.04 -0.57
C GLU A 66 -19.27 8.58 -0.86
N ASP A 67 -18.41 7.82 -1.54
CA ASP A 67 -18.64 6.40 -1.81
C ASP A 67 -18.74 5.57 -0.52
N ILE A 68 -18.16 6.08 0.57
CA ILE A 68 -18.23 5.48 1.91
C ILE A 68 -19.24 6.18 2.82
N GLY A 69 -20.19 6.92 2.25
CA GLY A 69 -21.31 7.52 2.96
C GLY A 69 -20.98 8.80 3.73
N LEU A 70 -19.82 9.43 3.50
CA LEU A 70 -19.52 10.75 4.07
C LEU A 70 -20.15 11.85 3.22
N THR A 71 -20.71 12.85 3.88
CA THR A 71 -21.21 14.05 3.20
C THR A 71 -20.08 15.02 2.86
N ASP A 72 -20.30 15.83 1.83
CA ASP A 72 -19.48 17.00 1.48
C ASP A 72 -19.07 17.84 2.68
N LYS A 73 -20.04 18.10 3.57
CA LYS A 73 -19.84 18.90 4.78
C LYS A 73 -18.92 18.18 5.76
N GLN A 74 -19.15 16.90 6.02
CA GLN A 74 -18.28 16.12 6.91
C GLN A 74 -16.85 16.05 6.39
N ILE A 75 -16.66 15.90 5.09
CA ILE A 75 -15.32 15.86 4.47
C ILE A 75 -14.63 17.21 4.63
N LYS A 76 -15.31 18.32 4.29
CA LYS A 76 -14.77 19.68 4.40
C LYS A 76 -14.42 20.03 5.85
N ASP A 77 -15.30 19.73 6.79
CA ASP A 77 -15.12 20.12 8.17
C ASP A 77 -14.05 19.30 8.91
N ASN A 78 -13.78 18.06 8.49
CA ASN A 78 -13.01 17.11 9.30
C ASN A 78 -11.81 16.48 8.61
N LEU A 79 -11.69 16.57 7.28
CA LEU A 79 -10.69 15.79 6.53
C LEU A 79 -9.85 16.62 5.54
N LEU A 80 -10.28 17.84 5.19
CA LEU A 80 -9.57 18.73 4.26
C LEU A 80 -8.46 19.54 4.95
N PHE A 81 -7.47 18.87 5.55
CA PHE A 81 -6.36 19.57 6.22
C PHE A 81 -5.26 20.04 5.28
N THR A 82 -5.14 19.44 4.10
CA THR A 82 -4.04 19.68 3.16
C THR A 82 -4.45 20.49 1.92
N THR A 83 -5.73 20.85 1.79
CA THR A 83 -6.30 21.57 0.65
C THR A 83 -7.69 22.12 0.98
N ASP A 84 -8.10 23.19 0.31
CA ASP A 84 -9.42 23.81 0.52
C ASP A 84 -10.50 23.26 -0.44
N LYS A 85 -10.11 22.39 -1.37
CA LYS A 85 -10.98 21.91 -2.46
C LYS A 85 -11.24 20.41 -2.34
N ILE A 86 -12.51 20.04 -2.26
CA ILE A 86 -12.94 18.63 -2.14
C ILE A 86 -12.61 17.78 -3.39
N GLY A 87 -12.45 18.40 -4.56
CA GLY A 87 -12.08 17.72 -5.80
C GLY A 87 -10.58 17.45 -5.95
N GLU A 88 -9.75 17.94 -5.02
CA GLU A 88 -8.30 17.72 -5.05
C GLU A 88 -7.94 16.34 -4.51
N THR A 89 -6.73 15.90 -4.87
CA THR A 89 -6.21 14.60 -4.42
C THR A 89 -5.54 14.68 -3.06
N MET A 90 -5.44 13.53 -2.40
CA MET A 90 -4.80 13.40 -1.09
C MET A 90 -3.27 13.37 -1.24
N LYS A 91 -2.65 14.54 -1.40
CA LYS A 91 -1.21 14.69 -1.54
C LYS A 91 -0.56 15.09 -0.22
N ALA A 92 0.48 14.36 0.18
CA ALA A 92 1.29 14.69 1.35
C ALA A 92 2.11 15.97 1.11
N ALA A 93 2.29 16.76 2.15
CA ALA A 93 3.06 18.00 2.12
C ALA A 93 4.58 17.80 2.25
N ILE A 94 5.02 16.57 2.60
CA ILE A 94 6.44 16.28 2.83
C ILE A 94 7.29 16.51 1.57
N ASN A 95 8.45 17.15 1.74
CA ASN A 95 9.39 17.36 0.64
C ASN A 95 10.17 16.06 0.34
N PRO A 96 10.20 15.55 -0.90
CA PRO A 96 10.86 14.27 -1.21
C PRO A 96 12.36 14.22 -0.90
N LYS A 97 13.08 15.34 -1.04
CA LYS A 97 14.52 15.40 -0.73
C LYS A 97 14.76 15.32 0.78
N GLN A 98 13.95 16.03 1.57
CA GLN A 98 14.02 15.96 3.03
C GLN A 98 13.59 14.59 3.53
N ALA A 99 12.54 14.02 2.95
CA ALA A 99 12.06 12.68 3.29
C ALA A 99 13.14 11.61 3.06
N ALA A 100 13.82 11.65 1.91
CA ALA A 100 14.95 10.75 1.65
C ALA A 100 16.10 10.95 2.63
N ALA A 101 16.39 12.19 3.03
CA ALA A 101 17.42 12.47 4.02
C ALA A 101 17.06 11.98 5.43
N TRP A 102 15.78 12.05 5.83
CA TRP A 102 15.32 11.66 7.17
C TRP A 102 15.00 10.17 7.31
N PHE A 103 14.42 9.57 6.28
CA PHE A 103 13.89 8.19 6.32
C PHE A 103 14.65 7.22 5.41
N GLY A 104 15.69 7.68 4.71
CA GLY A 104 16.46 6.89 3.73
C GLY A 104 15.79 6.73 2.37
N ALA A 105 14.50 7.04 2.25
CA ALA A 105 13.74 7.07 1.00
C ALA A 105 12.52 7.99 1.11
N ASN A 106 11.94 8.36 -0.03
CA ASN A 106 10.65 9.01 -0.02
C ASN A 106 9.55 8.00 0.38
N PRO A 107 8.68 8.31 1.35
CA PRO A 107 7.57 7.45 1.72
C PRO A 107 6.73 7.06 0.50
N PRO A 108 6.36 5.76 0.36
CA PRO A 108 5.59 5.30 -0.78
C PRO A 108 4.19 5.92 -0.82
N ASP A 109 3.67 6.12 -2.02
CA ASP A 109 2.26 6.42 -2.23
C ASP A 109 1.41 5.18 -1.92
N LEU A 110 0.30 5.38 -1.20
CA LEU A 110 -0.55 4.32 -0.69
C LEU A 110 -1.81 4.06 -1.52
N THR A 111 -2.02 4.76 -2.64
CA THR A 111 -3.25 4.65 -3.44
C THR A 111 -3.58 3.19 -3.81
N VAL A 112 -2.57 2.38 -4.13
CA VAL A 112 -2.74 0.97 -4.53
C VAL A 112 -1.95 -0.01 -3.67
N ILE A 113 -1.54 0.41 -2.46
CA ILE A 113 -0.64 -0.39 -1.62
C ILE A 113 -1.26 -1.74 -1.24
N ALA A 114 -2.56 -1.77 -0.96
CA ALA A 114 -3.27 -3.00 -0.61
C ALA A 114 -3.20 -4.05 -1.73
N ARG A 115 -3.19 -3.62 -3.00
CA ARG A 115 -3.06 -4.52 -4.17
C ARG A 115 -1.60 -4.86 -4.46
N SER A 116 -0.69 -3.89 -4.36
CA SER A 116 0.74 -4.10 -4.64
C SER A 116 1.46 -4.93 -3.57
N ARG A 117 0.81 -5.17 -2.43
CA ARG A 117 1.28 -6.03 -1.33
C ARG A 117 0.31 -7.17 -1.04
N ALA A 118 -0.71 -7.39 -1.88
CA ALA A 118 -1.56 -8.56 -1.77
C ALA A 118 -0.73 -9.81 -2.11
N GLY A 119 -0.17 -10.45 -1.08
CA GLY A 119 0.39 -11.79 -1.16
C GLY A 119 -0.70 -12.87 -1.09
N HIS A 120 -0.35 -14.09 -1.50
CA HIS A 120 -1.23 -15.26 -1.48
C HIS A 120 -1.73 -15.61 -0.07
#